data_AF-A0A5N5HEP6-F1
#
_entry.id   AF-A0A5N5HEP6-F1
#
_cell.length_a   1.000
_cell.length_b   1.000
_cell.length_c   1.000
_cell.angle_alpha   90.00
_cell.angle_beta   90.00
_cell.angle_gamma   90.00
#
_symmetry.space_group_name_H-M   'P 1'
#
loop_
_entity.id
_entity.type
_entity.pdbx_description
1 polymer ?
#
loop_
_entity_poly.entity_id
_entity_poly.type
_entity_poly.pdbx_seq_one_letter_code
_entity_poly.pdbx_strand_id
1 'polypeptide(L)'
;MATSLPRDGQHALRSIVQKTGVAHKINLREGPVKYHGTLDFVFVDADKDNYELIAYDNTLWKRSVTGPPDAPFEPTIKLFKDFVLELNKSLVVDPRIKICQLPVGDGLTLCRRII
;
A
#
# COMPACT_ATOMS: atom_id res chain seq x y z
N MET A 1 -0.78 -10.27 10.52
CA MET A 1 -1.28 -9.25 9.58
C MET A 1 -2.56 -8.65 10.15
N ALA A 2 -2.60 -7.34 10.35
CA ALA A 2 -3.82 -6.61 10.70
C ALA A 2 -4.34 -5.94 9.44
N THR A 3 -5.64 -6.10 9.14
CA THR A 3 -6.27 -5.55 7.94
C THR A 3 -7.54 -4.85 8.36
N SER A 4 -7.68 -3.56 8.02
CA SER A 4 -8.93 -2.83 8.14
C SER A 4 -9.69 -2.96 6.81
N LEU A 5 -10.73 -3.78 6.78
CA LEU A 5 -11.66 -3.88 5.66
C LEU A 5 -13.07 -3.43 6.12
N PRO A 6 -13.91 -2.89 5.24
CA PRO A 6 -15.35 -2.79 5.46
C PRO A 6 -15.93 -4.15 5.86
N ARG A 7 -17.04 -4.18 6.61
CA ARG A 7 -17.61 -5.43 7.17
C ARG A 7 -17.83 -6.52 6.12
N ASP A 8 -18.32 -6.15 4.94
CA ASP A 8 -18.56 -7.10 3.85
C ASP A 8 -17.26 -7.74 3.34
N GLY A 9 -16.19 -6.94 3.23
CA GLY A 9 -14.86 -7.42 2.89
C GLY A 9 -14.25 -8.34 3.95
N GLN A 10 -14.53 -8.08 5.24
CA GLN A 10 -14.10 -8.97 6.33
C GLN A 10 -14.78 -10.34 6.26
N HIS A 11 -16.07 -10.41 5.92
CA HIS A 11 -16.79 -11.67 5.85
C HIS A 11 -16.22 -12.58 4.75
N ALA A 12 -16.00 -12.02 3.56
CA ALA A 12 -15.38 -12.71 2.44
C ALA A 12 -13.96 -13.19 2.78
N LEU A 13 -13.14 -12.32 3.37
CA LEU A 13 -11.78 -12.66 3.77
C LEU A 13 -11.75 -13.79 4.82
N ARG A 14 -12.63 -13.75 5.83
CA ARG A 14 -12.72 -14.80 6.86
C ARG A 14 -13.03 -16.17 6.27
N SER A 15 -13.96 -16.24 5.31
CA SER A 15 -14.33 -17.50 4.64
C SER A 15 -13.13 -18.12 3.89
N ILE A 16 -12.34 -17.29 3.19
CA ILE A 16 -11.16 -17.74 2.44
C ILE A 16 -10.04 -18.17 3.41
N VAL A 17 -9.77 -17.37 4.43
CA VAL A 17 -8.69 -17.59 5.39
C VAL A 17 -8.92 -18.85 6.24
N GLN A 18 -10.18 -19.16 6.58
CA GLN A 18 -10.52 -20.41 7.29
C GLN A 18 -10.20 -21.65 6.46
N LYS A 19 -10.47 -21.61 5.14
CA LYS A 19 -10.22 -22.75 4.23
C LYS A 19 -8.74 -23.01 3.96
N THR A 20 -7.87 -22.03 4.18
CA THR A 20 -6.43 -22.10 3.86
C THR A 20 -5.57 -22.56 5.04
N GLY A 21 -6.16 -22.82 6.21
CA GLY A 21 -5.43 -23.30 7.40
C GLY A 21 -4.53 -22.26 8.07
N VAL A 22 -4.45 -21.04 7.53
CA VAL A 22 -3.62 -19.94 8.08
C VAL A 22 -4.39 -18.94 8.93
N ALA A 23 -5.66 -19.22 9.25
CA ALA A 23 -6.50 -18.34 10.06
C ALA A 23 -5.87 -17.96 11.41
N HIS A 24 -5.13 -18.88 12.02
CA HIS A 24 -4.41 -18.63 13.28
C HIS A 24 -3.30 -17.57 13.16
N LYS A 25 -2.89 -17.18 11.95
CA LYS A 25 -1.88 -16.14 11.68
C LYS A 25 -2.48 -14.74 11.44
N ILE A 26 -3.81 -14.64 11.36
CA ILE A 26 -4.52 -13.43 10.95
C ILE A 26 -5.36 -12.88 12.11
N ASN A 27 -5.14 -11.62 12.45
CA ASN A 27 -5.92 -10.92 13.47
C ASN A 27 -6.65 -9.74 12.81
N LEU A 28 -7.93 -9.94 12.48
CA LEU A 28 -8.77 -8.91 11.84
C LEU A 28 -9.31 -7.94 12.89
N ARG A 29 -9.13 -6.65 12.65
CA ARG A 29 -9.65 -5.56 13.50
C ARG A 29 -10.43 -4.57 12.65
N GLU A 30 -11.58 -4.14 13.15
CA GLU A 30 -12.39 -3.09 12.53
C GLU A 30 -11.96 -1.71 13.07
N GLY A 31 -11.91 -0.70 12.20
CA GLY A 31 -11.55 0.66 12.55
C GLY A 31 -10.06 1.02 12.39
N PRO A 32 -9.67 2.25 12.77
CA PRO A 32 -8.30 2.75 12.62
C PRO A 32 -7.31 1.93 13.44
N VAL A 33 -6.20 1.54 12.81
CA VAL A 33 -5.15 0.75 13.46
C VAL A 33 -4.05 1.69 13.95
N LYS A 34 -3.87 1.76 15.28
CA LYS A 34 -2.65 2.31 15.90
C LYS A 34 -1.81 1.16 16.42
N TYR A 35 -0.54 1.11 16.04
CA TYR A 35 0.40 0.08 16.48
C TYR A 35 1.61 0.72 17.16
N HIS A 36 1.94 0.24 18.37
CA HIS A 36 2.98 0.79 19.24
C HIS A 36 4.11 -0.21 19.52
N GLY A 37 4.34 -1.20 18.64
CA GLY A 37 5.42 -2.18 18.75
C GLY A 37 6.29 -2.25 17.48
N THR A 38 7.14 -3.28 17.38
CA THR A 38 7.97 -3.58 16.19
C THR A 38 7.27 -4.59 15.27
N LEU A 39 7.31 -4.35 13.96
CA LEU A 39 6.78 -5.27 12.93
C LEU A 39 7.87 -5.53 11.89
N ASP A 40 8.08 -6.80 11.54
CA ASP A 40 9.06 -7.21 10.53
C ASP A 40 8.62 -6.82 9.10
N PHE A 41 7.31 -6.77 8.85
CA PHE A 41 6.73 -6.44 7.55
C PHE A 41 5.32 -5.88 7.72
N VAL A 42 5.02 -4.78 7.02
CA VAL A 42 3.66 -4.23 6.93
C VAL A 42 3.32 -3.88 5.49
N PHE A 43 2.20 -4.42 5.04
CA PHE A 43 1.54 -3.97 3.81
C PHE A 43 0.61 -2.83 4.21
N VAL A 44 1.06 -1.59 4.00
CA VAL A 44 0.38 -0.41 4.51
C VAL A 44 -0.39 0.28 3.38
N ASP A 45 -1.71 0.13 3.39
CA ASP A 45 -2.66 0.93 2.62
C ASP A 45 -3.30 2.03 3.51
N ALA A 46 -2.47 2.67 4.35
CA ALA A 46 -2.78 3.73 5.34
C ALA A 46 -1.47 4.34 5.95
N ASP A 47 -1.54 5.08 7.07
CA ASP A 47 -0.44 5.86 7.69
C ASP A 47 0.80 5.06 8.17
N LYS A 48 1.98 5.73 8.21
CA LYS A 48 3.28 5.10 7.85
C LYS A 48 4.48 5.30 8.80
N ASP A 49 4.31 5.90 9.97
CA ASP A 49 5.47 6.46 10.72
C ASP A 49 6.36 5.48 11.52
N ASN A 50 6.01 4.19 11.67
CA ASN A 50 6.69 3.28 12.63
C ASN A 50 7.30 1.99 12.03
N TYR A 51 7.65 1.93 10.74
CA TYR A 51 7.99 0.65 10.08
C TYR A 51 9.41 0.57 9.51
N GLU A 52 10.02 -0.63 9.56
CA GLU A 52 11.35 -0.91 8.98
C GLU A 52 11.32 -1.12 7.46
N LEU A 53 10.21 -1.66 6.95
CA LEU A 53 9.94 -1.83 5.52
C LEU A 53 8.47 -1.51 5.24
N ILE A 54 8.25 -0.59 4.30
CA ILE A 54 6.93 -0.14 3.86
C ILE A 54 6.77 -0.48 2.39
N ALA A 55 5.64 -1.06 2.01
CA ALA A 55 5.25 -1.22 0.62
C ALA A 55 4.10 -0.26 0.27
N TYR A 56 4.26 0.52 -0.78
CA TYR A 56 3.20 1.35 -1.37
C TYR A 56 2.68 0.68 -2.64
N ASP A 57 1.38 0.36 -2.66
CA ASP A 57 0.72 -0.21 -3.84
C ASP A 57 0.26 0.87 -4.82
N ASN A 58 -0.06 0.46 -6.05
CA ASN A 58 -0.56 1.30 -7.14
C ASN A 58 0.34 2.49 -7.53
N THR A 59 1.65 2.39 -7.30
CA THR A 59 2.60 3.49 -7.57
C THR A 59 2.88 3.75 -9.05
N LEU A 60 2.39 2.90 -9.97
CA LEU A 60 2.33 3.20 -11.40
C LEU A 60 0.95 3.69 -11.86
N TRP A 61 -0.07 3.58 -11.01
CA TRP A 61 -1.43 4.12 -11.16
C TRP A 61 -2.04 3.93 -12.56
N LYS A 62 -2.32 2.69 -12.95
CA LYS A 62 -2.75 2.27 -14.29
C LYS A 62 -1.83 2.78 -15.41
N ARG A 63 -0.54 2.90 -15.10
CA ARG A 63 0.53 3.47 -15.95
C ARG A 63 0.32 4.95 -16.29
N SER A 64 -0.68 5.60 -15.70
CA SER A 64 -1.07 6.97 -16.03
C SER A 64 0.00 8.00 -15.68
N VAL A 65 0.87 7.68 -14.71
CA VAL A 65 2.02 8.50 -14.31
C VAL A 65 3.03 8.72 -15.45
N THR A 66 3.01 7.87 -16.48
CA THR A 66 3.84 8.01 -17.69
C THR A 66 3.08 8.56 -18.90
N GLY A 67 1.76 8.75 -18.78
CA GLY A 67 0.92 9.22 -19.88
C GLY A 67 0.96 10.74 -20.05
N PRO A 68 0.71 11.25 -21.27
CA PRO A 68 0.66 12.69 -21.54
C PRO A 68 -0.50 13.38 -20.79
N PRO A 69 -0.47 14.72 -20.62
CA PRO A 69 -1.50 15.46 -19.87
C PRO A 69 -2.93 15.27 -20.40
N ASP A 70 -3.08 15.11 -21.71
CA ASP A 70 -4.35 14.98 -22.43
C ASP A 70 -4.80 13.52 -22.63
N ALA A 71 -4.06 12.55 -22.07
CA ALA A 71 -4.39 11.14 -22.19
C ALA A 71 -5.85 10.84 -21.75
N PRO A 72 -6.57 9.94 -22.44
CA PRO A 72 -7.98 9.65 -22.20
C PRO A 72 -8.17 8.69 -21.01
N PHE A 73 -7.62 9.06 -19.84
CA PHE A 73 -7.86 8.34 -18.59
C PHE A 73 -9.22 8.68 -18.00
N GLU A 74 -9.80 7.72 -17.27
CA GLU A 74 -11.03 7.92 -16.51
C GLU A 74 -10.87 9.05 -15.46
N PRO A 75 -11.96 9.77 -15.10
CA PRO A 75 -11.88 10.91 -14.18
C PRO A 75 -11.22 10.59 -12.83
N THR A 76 -11.49 9.40 -12.27
CA THR A 76 -10.89 8.94 -11.01
C THR A 76 -9.38 8.72 -11.14
N ILE A 77 -8.91 8.15 -12.25
CA ILE A 77 -7.49 7.96 -12.51
C ILE A 77 -6.80 9.33 -12.59
N LYS A 78 -7.40 10.29 -13.32
CA LYS A 78 -6.87 11.67 -13.43
C LYS A 78 -6.79 12.36 -12.08
N LEU A 79 -7.83 12.23 -11.25
CA LEU A 79 -7.90 12.86 -9.92
C LEU A 79 -6.74 12.45 -9.01
N PHE A 80 -6.35 11.17 -9.04
CA PHE A 80 -5.30 10.63 -8.16
C PHE A 80 -3.91 10.60 -8.80
N LYS A 81 -3.79 10.76 -10.13
CA LYS A 81 -2.50 10.73 -10.85
C LYS A 81 -1.48 11.70 -10.24
N ASP A 82 -1.91 12.93 -9.96
CA ASP A 82 -1.00 13.96 -9.42
C ASP A 82 -0.53 13.61 -8.00
N PHE A 83 -1.41 13.05 -7.16
CA PHE A 83 -1.04 12.55 -5.84
C PHE A 83 0.01 11.43 -5.92
N VAL A 84 -0.16 10.47 -6.83
CA VAL A 84 0.80 9.37 -7.02
C VAL A 84 2.13 9.90 -7.56
N LEU A 85 2.11 10.88 -8.46
CA LEU A 85 3.33 11.54 -8.94
C LEU A 85 4.09 12.24 -7.80
N GLU A 86 3.40 13.02 -6.97
CA GLU A 86 4.01 13.70 -5.83
C GLU A 86 4.52 12.70 -4.77
N LEU A 87 3.77 11.63 -4.50
CA LEU A 87 4.24 10.53 -3.66
C LEU A 87 5.55 9.95 -4.20
N ASN A 88 5.58 9.53 -5.47
CA ASN A 88 6.77 8.93 -6.08
C ASN A 88 7.99 9.87 -6.01
N LYS A 89 7.79 11.17 -6.27
CA LYS A 89 8.87 12.18 -6.14
C LYS A 89 9.36 12.28 -4.70
N SER A 90 8.44 12.32 -3.72
CA SER A 90 8.80 12.42 -2.30
C SER A 90 9.60 11.22 -1.82
N LEU A 91 9.26 10.00 -2.27
CA LEU A 91 9.96 8.77 -1.88
C LEU A 91 11.40 8.73 -2.44
N VAL A 92 11.64 9.28 -3.62
CA VAL A 92 12.99 9.32 -4.24
C VAL A 92 13.94 10.22 -3.46
N VAL A 93 13.44 11.29 -2.84
CA VAL A 93 14.27 12.28 -2.13
C VAL A 93 14.31 12.09 -0.62
N ASP A 94 13.56 11.13 -0.06
CA ASP A 94 13.53 10.88 1.37
C ASP A 94 14.84 10.19 1.83
N PRO A 95 15.70 10.88 2.63
CA PRO A 95 17.00 10.35 3.01
C PRO A 95 16.91 9.20 4.03
N ARG A 96 15.73 8.94 4.59
CA ARG A 96 15.52 7.96 5.65
C ARG A 96 15.31 6.54 5.10
N ILE A 97 15.15 6.41 3.78
CA ILE A 97 14.77 5.15 3.11
C ILE A 97 15.66 4.82 1.91
N LYS A 98 15.77 3.52 1.61
CA LYS A 98 16.16 3.00 0.29
C LYS A 98 14.92 2.48 -0.41
N ILE A 99 14.75 2.84 -1.68
CA ILE A 99 13.55 2.48 -2.45
C ILE A 99 13.82 1.50 -3.58
N CYS A 100 12.81 0.71 -3.93
CA CYS A 100 12.76 -0.12 -5.12
C CYS A 100 11.32 -0.12 -5.66
N GLN A 101 11.09 0.55 -6.80
CA GLN A 101 9.81 0.51 -7.51
C GLN A 101 9.78 -0.67 -8.47
N LEU A 102 8.83 -1.58 -8.26
CA LEU A 102 8.66 -2.82 -9.01
C LEU A 102 7.42 -2.73 -9.91
N PRO A 103 7.51 -3.18 -11.18
CA PRO A 103 6.37 -3.26 -12.09
C PRO A 103 5.50 -4.51 -11.81
N VAL A 104 5.24 -4.80 -10.54
CA VAL A 104 4.33 -5.87 -10.11
C VAL A 104 2.94 -5.26 -9.94
N GLY A 105 1.92 -5.90 -10.52
CA GLY A 105 0.55 -5.40 -10.47
C GLY A 105 0.43 -4.01 -11.09
N ASP A 106 -0.07 -3.06 -10.30
CA ASP A 106 -0.23 -1.65 -10.70
C ASP A 106 0.90 -0.75 -10.16
N GLY A 107 2.03 -1.35 -9.83
CA GLY A 107 3.23 -0.70 -9.30
C GLY A 107 3.36 -0.84 -7.80
N LEU A 108 4.42 -1.50 -7.34
CA LEU A 108 4.72 -1.66 -5.92
C LEU A 108 6.04 -0.96 -5.59
N THR A 109 6.03 0.03 -4.71
CA THR A 109 7.27 0.67 -4.24
C THR A 109 7.61 0.19 -2.85
N LEU A 110 8.70 -0.56 -2.73
CA LEU A 110 9.28 -1.01 -1.47
C LEU A 110 10.21 0.08 -0.92
N CYS A 111 10.04 0.46 0.34
CA CYS A 111 10.81 1.48 1.04
C CYS A 111 11.38 0.89 2.33
N ARG A 112 12.70 0.62 2.36
CA ARG A 112 13.40 0.12 3.54
C ARG A 112 14.01 1.28 4.31
N ARG A 113 13.69 1.41 5.60
CA ARG A 113 14.31 2.39 6.49
C ARG A 113 15.81 2.11 6.67
N ILE A 114 16.64 3.17 6.71
CA ILE A 114 18.10 3.06 6.82
C ILE A 114 18.72 3.83 8.01
N ILE A 115 17.92 4.56 8.78
CA ILE A 115 18.35 5.33 9.96
C ILE A 115 17.52 5.03 11.21
#